data_AF-A0A8J6KQE7-F1
#
_entry.id   AF-A0A8J6KQE7-F1
#
_cell.length_a   1.000
_cell.length_b   1.000
_cell.length_c   1.000
_cell.angle_alpha   90.00
_cell.angle_beta   90.00
_cell.angle_gamma   90.00
#
_symmetry.space_group_name_H-M   'P 1'
#
loop_
_entity.id
_entity.type
_entity.pdbx_description
1 polymer ?
#
loop_
_entity_poly.entity_id
_entity_poly.type
_entity_poly.pdbx_seq_one_letter_code
_entity_poly.pdbx_strand_id
1 'polypeptide(L)'
;MHKRTHSGEKPYECTECGKTFAYHSYLRIHERTHTGEKPYECAECGKAFARHTSLQIHKKTHTGEKPYACNQCDKAFAHHNYLRIHKRTHTGEKPYECAQCSKTFAHHSSLQIHKRTHTGGDSMNASNVVKPLHVTLLFQVMGNNHVGENP
;
A
#
# COMPACT_ATOMS: atom_id res chain seq x y z
N MET A 1 -15.80 -7.35 18.38
CA MET A 1 -14.42 -6.82 18.50
C MET A 1 -14.13 -5.81 17.37
N HIS A 2 -14.86 -4.69 17.30
CA HIS A 2 -14.73 -3.67 16.23
C HIS A 2 -14.64 -2.22 16.77
N LYS A 3 -14.61 -2.05 18.10
CA LYS A 3 -14.67 -0.73 18.75
C LYS A 3 -13.33 0.03 18.78
N ARG A 4 -12.18 -0.67 18.77
CA ARG A 4 -10.84 -0.05 18.92
C ARG A 4 -10.34 0.71 17.69
N THR A 5 -10.87 0.44 16.50
CA THR A 5 -10.50 1.18 15.28
C THR A 5 -11.06 2.60 15.25
N HIS A 6 -12.12 2.89 16.01
CA HIS A 6 -12.74 4.22 16.07
C HIS A 6 -12.20 5.11 17.19
N SER A 7 -11.65 4.54 18.27
CA SER A 7 -11.09 5.32 19.39
C SER A 7 -9.70 5.90 19.13
N GLY A 8 -8.98 5.39 18.12
CA GLY A 8 -7.60 5.80 17.83
C GLY A 8 -6.56 5.26 18.83
N GLU A 9 -6.98 4.48 19.83
CA GLU A 9 -6.09 3.89 20.84
C GLU A 9 -5.11 2.89 20.20
N LYS A 10 -3.82 3.05 20.51
CA LYS A 10 -2.73 2.18 20.05
C LYS A 10 -1.89 1.71 21.24
N PRO A 11 -2.43 0.81 22.07
CA PRO A 11 -1.79 0.43 23.33
C PRO A 11 -0.56 -0.47 23.17
N TYR A 12 -0.31 -1.01 21.98
CA TYR A 12 0.79 -1.94 21.74
C TYR A 12 1.98 -1.21 21.13
N GLU A 13 3.06 -1.03 21.88
CA GLU A 13 4.26 -0.32 21.44
C GLU A 13 5.39 -1.28 21.06
N CYS A 14 6.09 -0.97 19.97
CA CYS A 14 7.34 -1.63 19.59
C CYS A 14 8.50 -1.06 20.40
N THR A 15 9.15 -1.89 21.21
CA THR A 15 10.26 -1.48 22.07
C THR A 15 11.50 -1.04 21.30
N GLU A 16 11.67 -1.48 20.06
CA GLU A 16 12.84 -1.13 19.25
C GLU A 16 12.73 0.25 18.57
N CYS A 17 11.52 0.71 18.23
CA CYS A 17 11.35 1.97 17.50
C CYS A 17 10.22 2.88 17.99
N GLY A 18 9.58 2.53 19.11
CA GLY A 18 8.49 3.30 19.73
C GLY A 18 7.20 3.36 18.92
N LYS A 19 7.08 2.62 17.81
CA LYS A 19 5.87 2.62 16.99
C LYS A 19 4.73 1.91 17.69
N THR A 20 3.56 2.55 17.71
CA THR A 20 2.37 2.01 18.38
C THR A 20 1.35 1.42 17.40
N PHE A 21 0.65 0.38 17.85
CA PHE A 21 -0.32 -0.41 17.10
C PHE A 21 -1.60 -0.60 17.90
N ALA A 22 -2.74 -0.64 17.19
CA ALA A 22 -4.05 -0.90 17.80
C ALA A 22 -4.25 -2.38 18.19
N TYR A 23 -3.47 -3.29 17.60
CA TYR A 23 -3.58 -4.73 17.82
C TYR A 23 -2.21 -5.37 17.99
N HIS A 24 -2.10 -6.29 18.95
CA HIS A 24 -0.90 -7.07 19.21
C HIS A 24 -0.43 -7.87 17.97
N SER A 25 -1.36 -8.39 17.16
CA SER A 25 -1.03 -9.10 15.91
C SER A 25 -0.30 -8.21 14.91
N TYR A 26 -0.60 -6.91 14.86
CA TYR A 26 0.09 -5.96 14.00
C TYR A 26 1.46 -5.59 14.54
N LEU A 27 1.60 -5.44 15.86
CA LEU A 27 2.90 -5.28 16.51
C LEU A 27 3.82 -6.47 16.17
N ARG A 28 3.35 -7.71 16.38
CA ARG A 28 4.14 -8.92 16.08
C ARG A 28 4.57 -9.01 14.62
N ILE A 29 3.69 -8.65 13.68
CA ILE A 29 4.04 -8.59 12.26
C ILE A 29 5.06 -7.47 11.98
N HIS A 30 4.99 -6.36 12.70
CA HIS A 30 5.94 -5.26 12.56
C HIS A 30 7.32 -5.61 13.13
N GLU A 31 7.40 -6.33 14.25
CA GLU A 31 8.67 -6.80 14.83
C GLU A 31 9.49 -7.62 13.82
N ARG A 32 8.84 -8.34 12.91
CA ARG A 32 9.53 -9.02 11.78
C ARG A 32 10.31 -8.10 10.85
N THR A 33 9.97 -6.82 10.82
CA THR A 33 10.73 -5.82 10.04
C THR A 33 12.07 -5.47 10.68
N HIS A 34 12.21 -5.74 11.98
CA HIS A 34 13.44 -5.59 12.73
C HIS A 34 14.30 -6.86 12.64
N THR A 35 13.68 -8.01 12.90
CA THR A 35 14.39 -9.29 12.94
C THR A 35 14.70 -9.85 11.54
N GLY A 36 13.99 -9.38 10.51
CA GLY A 36 14.06 -9.94 9.16
C GLY A 36 13.34 -11.29 8.99
N GLU A 37 12.62 -11.77 10.01
CA GLU A 37 11.89 -13.04 9.98
C GLU A 37 10.88 -13.08 8.81
N LYS A 38 10.97 -14.12 7.98
CA LYS A 38 10.11 -14.33 6.82
C LYS A 38 9.54 -15.75 6.82
N PRO A 39 8.51 -16.05 7.64
CA PRO A 39 8.03 -17.42 7.84
C PRO A 39 7.31 -18.02 6.62
N TYR A 40 6.95 -17.19 5.65
CA TYR A 40 6.10 -17.60 4.53
C TYR A 40 6.93 -17.73 3.27
N GLU A 41 7.37 -18.94 2.96
CA GLU A 41 8.17 -19.25 1.78
C GLU A 41 7.31 -19.65 0.58
N CYS A 42 7.70 -19.18 -0.61
CA CYS A 42 7.10 -19.62 -1.85
C CYS A 42 7.77 -20.92 -2.31
N ALA A 43 7.03 -22.03 -2.31
CA ALA A 43 7.53 -23.34 -2.73
C ALA A 43 8.02 -23.37 -4.19
N GLU A 44 7.54 -22.47 -5.06
CA GLU A 44 7.91 -22.44 -6.47
C GLU A 44 9.27 -21.76 -6.73
N CYS A 45 9.69 -20.80 -5.88
CA CYS A 45 10.92 -20.02 -6.13
C CYS A 45 11.78 -19.76 -4.89
N GLY A 46 11.44 -20.34 -3.74
CA GLY A 46 12.15 -20.16 -2.46
C GLY A 46 12.05 -18.75 -1.85
N LYS A 47 11.30 -17.83 -2.47
CA LYS A 47 11.21 -16.45 -1.98
C LYS A 47 10.35 -16.38 -0.73
N ALA A 48 10.90 -15.82 0.35
CA ALA A 48 10.24 -15.72 1.64
C ALA A 48 9.65 -14.33 1.95
N PHE A 49 8.54 -14.31 2.69
CA PHE A 49 7.78 -13.12 3.06
C PHE A 49 7.47 -13.08 4.55
N ALA A 50 7.38 -11.86 5.11
CA ALA A 50 7.02 -11.66 6.52
C ALA A 50 5.50 -11.83 6.79
N ARG A 51 4.67 -11.79 5.74
CA ARG A 51 3.20 -11.87 5.81
C ARG A 51 2.65 -12.91 4.83
N HIS A 52 1.66 -13.67 5.26
CA HIS A 52 0.96 -14.65 4.43
C HIS A 52 0.31 -14.01 3.20
N THR A 53 -0.37 -12.87 3.38
CA THR A 53 -1.01 -12.15 2.27
C THR A 53 -0.02 -11.72 1.19
N SER A 54 1.20 -11.33 1.58
CA SER A 54 2.27 -11.01 0.63
C SER A 54 2.71 -12.22 -0.19
N LEU A 55 2.82 -13.40 0.43
CA LEU A 55 3.07 -14.65 -0.29
C LEU A 55 1.93 -14.96 -1.29
N GLN A 56 0.67 -14.84 -0.86
CA GLN A 56 -0.48 -15.12 -1.74
C GLN A 56 -0.52 -14.18 -2.96
N ILE A 57 -0.25 -12.89 -2.77
CA ILE A 57 -0.14 -11.93 -3.87
C ILE A 57 1.03 -12.29 -4.78
N HIS A 58 2.17 -12.67 -4.19
CA HIS A 58 3.33 -13.09 -4.95
C HIS A 58 3.06 -14.33 -5.79
N LYS A 59 2.32 -15.32 -5.31
CA LYS A 59 1.96 -16.51 -6.10
C LYS A 59 1.27 -16.16 -7.42
N LYS A 60 0.52 -15.06 -7.47
CA LYS A 60 -0.10 -14.56 -8.72
C LYS A 60 0.92 -14.17 -9.79
N THR A 61 2.19 -13.91 -9.42
CA THR A 61 3.25 -13.66 -10.41
C THR A 61 3.70 -14.92 -11.13
N HIS A 62 3.49 -16.09 -10.54
CA HIS A 62 3.75 -17.37 -11.20
C HIS A 62 2.60 -17.78 -12.10
N THR A 63 1.35 -17.62 -11.62
CA THR A 63 0.15 -17.99 -12.38
C THR A 63 -0.24 -16.97 -13.46
N GLY A 64 0.22 -15.73 -13.34
CA GLY A 64 -0.20 -14.62 -14.19
C GLY A 64 -1.60 -14.08 -13.88
N GLU A 65 -2.25 -14.56 -12.81
CA GLU A 65 -3.60 -14.15 -12.42
C GLU A 65 -3.68 -12.65 -12.12
N LYS A 66 -4.59 -11.96 -12.82
CA LYS A 66 -4.81 -10.51 -12.69
C LYS A 66 -6.30 -10.22 -12.48
N PRO A 67 -6.84 -10.47 -11.28
CA PRO A 67 -8.29 -10.38 -11.04
C PRO A 67 -8.81 -8.94 -11.02
N TYR A 68 -7.94 -7.94 -10.99
CA TYR A 68 -8.34 -6.53 -10.92
C TYR A 68 -8.18 -5.86 -12.28
N ALA A 69 -9.21 -5.95 -13.12
CA ALA A 69 -9.27 -5.34 -14.44
C ALA A 69 -9.62 -3.84 -14.38
N CYS A 70 -9.03 -3.04 -15.27
CA CYS A 70 -9.45 -1.67 -15.52
C CYS A 70 -10.69 -1.67 -16.41
N ASN A 71 -11.64 -0.79 -16.12
CA ASN A 71 -12.85 -0.63 -16.93
C ASN A 71 -12.70 0.43 -18.04
N GLN A 72 -11.53 1.06 -18.16
CA GLN A 72 -11.23 2.10 -19.14
C GLN A 72 -10.14 1.67 -20.14
N CYS A 73 -9.51 0.50 -19.94
CA CYS A 73 -8.56 -0.11 -20.88
C CYS A 73 -8.35 -1.59 -20.54
N ASP A 74 -7.67 -2.33 -21.40
CA ASP A 74 -7.46 -3.78 -21.28
C ASP A 74 -6.42 -4.20 -20.21
N LYS A 75 -5.98 -3.26 -19.37
CA LYS A 75 -4.98 -3.55 -18.33
C LYS A 75 -5.62 -4.18 -17.10
N ALA A 76 -5.04 -5.28 -16.64
CA ALA A 76 -5.41 -5.94 -15.39
C ALA A 76 -4.20 -6.10 -14.46
N PHE A 77 -4.48 -6.15 -13.15
CA PHE A 77 -3.46 -6.15 -12.10
C PHE A 77 -3.67 -7.30 -11.12
N ALA A 78 -2.57 -7.80 -10.54
CA ALA A 78 -2.61 -8.82 -9.49
C ALA A 78 -3.06 -8.27 -8.12
N HIS A 79 -3.07 -6.94 -7.94
CA HIS A 79 -3.41 -6.28 -6.68
C HIS A 79 -4.32 -5.06 -6.88
N HIS A 80 -5.38 -4.94 -6.07
CA HIS A 80 -6.35 -3.85 -6.14
C HIS A 80 -5.70 -2.46 -6.04
N ASN A 81 -4.73 -2.27 -5.13
CA ASN A 81 -4.02 -0.99 -5.01
C ASN A 81 -3.33 -0.56 -6.32
N TYR A 82 -2.83 -1.49 -7.13
CA TYR A 82 -2.22 -1.15 -8.41
C TYR A 82 -3.26 -0.69 -9.43
N LEU A 83 -4.43 -1.35 -9.48
CA LEU A 83 -5.56 -0.86 -10.28
C LEU A 83 -5.98 0.55 -9.85
N ARG A 84 -6.12 0.80 -8.53
CA ARG A 84 -6.49 2.13 -8.01
C ARG A 84 -5.50 3.21 -8.44
N ILE A 85 -4.20 2.94 -8.31
CA ILE A 85 -3.16 3.89 -8.73
C ILE A 85 -3.17 4.05 -10.26
N HIS A 86 -3.34 2.96 -11.01
CA HIS A 86 -3.43 2.98 -12.47
C HIS A 86 -4.59 3.84 -12.96
N LYS A 87 -5.76 3.82 -12.29
CA LYS A 87 -6.89 4.68 -12.65
C LYS A 87 -6.55 6.18 -12.67
N ARG A 88 -5.52 6.62 -11.93
CA ARG A 88 -5.01 7.99 -12.00
C ARG A 88 -4.44 8.38 -13.36
N THR A 89 -4.01 7.40 -14.15
CA THR A 89 -3.55 7.63 -15.53
C THR A 89 -4.70 8.02 -16.47
N HIS A 90 -5.93 7.65 -16.14
CA HIS A 90 -7.12 8.06 -16.88
C HIS A 90 -7.69 9.38 -16.37
N THR A 91 -7.71 9.57 -15.05
CA THR A 91 -8.28 10.79 -14.44
C THR A 91 -7.32 11.98 -14.41
N GLY A 92 -6.02 11.75 -14.59
CA GLY A 92 -4.99 12.78 -14.41
C GLY A 92 -4.73 13.17 -12.96
N GLU A 93 -5.30 12.45 -11.98
CA GLU A 93 -5.19 12.74 -10.55
C GLU A 93 -3.73 12.71 -10.07
N LYS A 94 -3.29 13.81 -9.44
CA LYS A 94 -1.94 13.98 -8.87
C LYS A 94 -2.00 14.42 -7.41
N PRO A 95 -2.29 13.51 -6.46
CA PRO A 95 -2.59 13.88 -5.08
C PRO A 95 -1.39 14.36 -4.27
N TYR A 96 -0.18 14.11 -4.77
CA TYR A 96 1.04 14.32 -4.02
C TYR A 96 1.71 15.61 -4.48
N GLU A 97 1.62 16.64 -3.66
CA GLU A 97 2.23 17.94 -3.93
C GLU A 97 3.59 18.09 -3.24
N CYS A 98 4.54 18.70 -3.94
CA CYS A 98 5.80 19.13 -3.36
C CYS A 98 5.63 20.50 -2.68
N ALA A 99 5.70 20.53 -1.35
CA ALA A 99 5.52 21.77 -0.58
C ALA A 99 6.53 22.89 -0.92
N GLN A 100 7.68 22.56 -1.53
CA GLN A 100 8.72 23.54 -1.87
C GLN A 100 8.49 24.23 -3.23
N CYS A 101 7.80 23.59 -4.17
CA CYS A 101 7.65 24.12 -5.54
C CYS A 101 6.26 23.87 -6.16
N SER A 102 5.31 23.37 -5.37
CA SER A 102 3.93 23.02 -5.74
C SER A 102 3.77 22.07 -6.92
N LYS A 103 4.84 21.41 -7.39
CA LYS A 103 4.73 20.36 -8.40
C LYS A 103 3.96 19.17 -7.84
N THR A 104 2.99 18.68 -8.61
CA THR A 104 2.14 17.55 -8.23
C THR A 104 2.52 16.26 -8.97
N PHE A 105 2.33 15.13 -8.29
CA PHE A 105 2.70 13.80 -8.79
C PHE A 105 1.56 12.81 -8.57
N ALA A 106 1.42 11.86 -9.50
CA ALA A 106 0.44 10.76 -9.39
C ALA A 106 0.87 9.68 -8.36
N HIS A 107 2.17 9.60 -8.07
CA HIS A 107 2.78 8.63 -7.17
C HIS A 107 3.62 9.31 -6.08
N HIS A 108 3.55 8.77 -4.87
CA HIS A 108 4.36 9.23 -3.74
C HIS A 108 5.86 9.04 -3.98
N SER A 109 6.26 7.91 -4.56
CA SER A 109 7.67 7.64 -4.89
C SER A 109 8.25 8.68 -5.85
N SER A 110 7.48 9.10 -6.86
CA SER A 110 7.88 10.16 -7.80
C SER A 110 8.09 11.49 -7.07
N LEU A 111 7.22 11.85 -6.13
CA LEU A 111 7.42 13.02 -5.28
C LEU A 111 8.70 12.88 -4.43
N GLN A 112 8.96 11.73 -3.81
CA GLN A 112 10.16 11.52 -2.99
C GLN A 112 11.45 11.62 -3.80
N ILE A 113 11.47 11.08 -5.02
CA ILE A 113 12.59 11.23 -5.95
C ILE A 113 12.76 12.70 -6.32
N HIS A 114 11.66 13.37 -6.67
CA HIS A 114 11.68 14.79 -7.00
C HIS A 114 12.21 15.64 -5.84
N LYS A 115 11.88 15.34 -4.59
CA LYS A 115 12.39 16.10 -3.44
C LYS A 115 13.93 16.12 -3.35
N ARG A 116 14.61 15.09 -3.87
CA ARG A 116 16.08 15.06 -3.93
C ARG A 116 16.67 16.14 -4.84
N THR A 117 15.89 16.66 -5.80
CA THR A 117 16.34 17.77 -6.64
C THR A 117 16.39 19.09 -5.89
N HIS A 118 15.74 19.18 -4.73
CA HIS A 118 15.74 20.38 -3.89
C HIS A 118 16.82 20.37 -2.81
N THR A 119 17.27 19.19 -2.40
CA THR A 119 18.19 19.03 -1.25
C THR A 119 19.65 18.83 -1.65
N GLY A 120 20.01 19.10 -2.91
CA GLY A 120 21.41 19.15 -3.36
C GLY A 120 22.31 18.08 -2.72
N GLY A 121 21.99 16.80 -2.92
CA GLY A 121 22.92 15.71 -2.59
C GLY A 121 22.98 15.20 -1.14
N ASP A 122 22.27 15.77 -0.16
CA ASP A 122 22.36 15.25 1.23
C ASP A 122 21.07 14.59 1.75
N SER A 123 21.30 13.51 2.49
CA SER A 123 20.31 12.57 3.00
C SER A 123 19.66 13.06 4.30
N MET A 124 18.42 12.61 4.50
CA MET A 124 17.64 12.63 5.74
C MET A 124 17.06 13.99 6.17
N ASN A 125 15.79 14.20 5.82
CA ASN A 125 14.85 14.79 6.78
C ASN A 125 13.55 13.97 6.81
N ALA A 126 13.44 13.17 7.88
CA ALA A 126 12.26 12.46 8.29
C ALA A 126 11.31 13.43 9.00
N SER A 127 10.57 14.24 8.21
CA SER A 127 9.30 14.85 8.60
C SER A 127 8.80 15.66 7.42
N ASN A 128 8.01 15.03 6.56
CA ASN A 128 7.26 15.76 5.55
C ASN A 128 5.87 15.15 5.47
N VAL A 129 4.93 15.82 6.15
CA VAL A 129 3.50 15.53 6.09
C VAL A 129 3.10 15.48 4.62
N VAL A 130 2.85 14.27 4.12
CA VAL A 130 2.22 14.09 2.82
C VAL A 130 0.78 14.53 2.99
N LYS A 131 0.44 15.72 2.51
CA LYS A 131 -0.96 16.13 2.40
C LYS A 131 -1.48 15.57 1.09
N PRO A 132 -2.28 14.48 1.08
CA PRO A 132 -3.08 14.17 -0.09
C PRO A 132 -4.01 15.36 -0.33
N LEU A 133 -4.02 15.89 -1.54
CA LEU A 133 -5.10 16.78 -1.97
C LEU A 133 -6.43 16.03 -1.77
N HIS A 134 -7.47 16.72 -1.30
CA HIS A 134 -8.79 16.12 -1.13
C HIS A 134 -9.38 15.81 -2.51
N VAL A 135 -9.15 14.59 -3.00
CA VAL A 135 -9.68 14.14 -4.28
C VAL A 135 -11.01 13.41 -4.02
N THR A 136 -12.09 13.99 -4.53
CA THR A 136 -13.41 13.35 -4.54
C THR A 136 -13.33 12.08 -5.38
N LEU A 137 -13.46 10.92 -4.72
CA LEU A 137 -13.48 9.63 -5.39
C LEU A 137 -14.89 9.44 -5.97
N LEU A 138 -15.06 9.61 -7.28
CA LEU A 138 -16.24 9.13 -8.00
C LEU A 138 -16.20 7.60 -8.01
N PHE A 139 -16.69 6.99 -6.93
CA PHE A 139 -17.03 5.57 -6.91
C PHE A 139 -18.36 5.39 -7.66
N GLN A 140 -18.31 5.19 -8.97
CA GLN A 140 -19.33 4.39 -9.65
C GLN A 140 -18.83 2.95 -9.68
N VAL A 141 -19.27 2.13 -8.73
CA VAL A 141 -19.21 0.67 -8.83
C VAL A 141 -20.65 0.17 -8.70
N MET A 142 -21.27 -0.16 -9.83
CA MET A 142 -22.44 -1.02 -9.84
C MET A 142 -21.99 -2.48 -10.01
N GLY A 143 -22.51 -3.36 -9.15
CA GLY A 143 -22.69 -4.80 -9.35
C GLY A 143 -21.45 -5.68 -9.16
N ASN A 144 -21.22 -6.22 -7.96
CA ASN A 144 -21.73 -7.53 -7.47
C ASN A 144 -20.98 -8.74 -8.02
N ASN A 145 -19.95 -9.18 -7.28
CA ASN A 145 -19.50 -10.57 -7.30
C ASN A 145 -20.45 -11.39 -6.42
N HIS A 146 -21.36 -12.13 -7.04
CA HIS A 146 -22.00 -13.27 -6.40
C HIS A 146 -21.21 -14.51 -6.78
N VAL A 147 -20.33 -14.97 -5.90
CA VAL A 147 -19.87 -16.37 -5.94
C VAL A 147 -20.67 -17.05 -4.84
N GLY A 148 -21.68 -17.80 -5.26
CA GLY A 148 -22.43 -18.68 -4.38
C GLY A 148 -21.52 -19.80 -3.88
N GLU A 149 -21.44 -19.92 -2.56
CA GLU A 149 -20.94 -21.09 -1.86
C GLU A 149 -21.92 -22.25 -2.09
N ASN A 150 -21.40 -23.45 -2.32
CA ASN A 150 -22.08 -24.73 -2.08
C ASN A 150 -20.98 -25.72 -1.61
N PRO A 151 -21.29 -26.74 -0.79
CA PRO A 151 -22.33 -27.74 -1.07
C PRO A 151 -23.53 -27.76 -0.12
#